data_AF-A0A945GQJ3-F1
#
_entry.id   AF-A0A945GQJ3-F1
#
_cell.length_a   1.000
_cell.length_b   1.000
_cell.length_c   1.000
_cell.angle_alpha   90.00
_cell.angle_beta   90.00
_cell.angle_gamma   90.00
#
_symmetry.space_group_name_H-M   'P 1'
#
loop_
_entity.id
_entity.type
_entity.pdbx_description
1 polymer ?
#
loop_
_entity_poly.entity_id
_entity_poly.type
_entity_poly.pdbx_seq_one_letter_code
_entity_poly.pdbx_strand_id
1 'polypeptide(L)'
;MAVDVEGCDDPLATMMWRGKPDNRSFDCLILNIDEMFHTGTAPYPVERTLLVSGILDFVLESRLQGHVRLATPQLHIPYQVDQRSFHCTGNPPEPWRT
;
A
#
# COMPACT_ATOMS: atom_id res chain seq x y z
N MET A 1 -5.68 -16.35 -7.76
CA MET A 1 -5.30 -17.68 -8.26
C MET A 1 -4.89 -17.44 -9.70
N ALA A 2 -3.67 -17.76 -10.11
CA ALA A 2 -3.26 -17.50 -11.49
C ALA A 2 -3.87 -18.59 -12.39
N VAL A 3 -4.53 -18.18 -13.47
CA VAL A 3 -5.00 -19.11 -14.51
C VAL A 3 -3.87 -19.26 -15.51
N ASP A 4 -3.27 -20.44 -15.51
CA ASP A 4 -2.31 -20.87 -16.51
C ASP A 4 -3.07 -21.57 -17.66
N VAL A 5 -2.70 -21.27 -18.90
CA VAL A 5 -3.33 -21.84 -20.10
C VAL A 5 -2.27 -22.63 -20.84
N GLU A 6 -2.58 -23.89 -21.12
CA GLU A 6 -1.65 -24.82 -21.75
C GLU A 6 -1.14 -24.27 -23.10
N GLY A 7 0.18 -24.07 -23.19
CA GLY A 7 0.85 -23.48 -24.36
C GLY A 7 1.11 -21.97 -24.29
N CYS A 8 0.80 -21.31 -23.18
CA CYS A 8 1.11 -19.91 -22.93
C CYS A 8 2.07 -19.81 -21.74
N ASP A 9 3.32 -19.38 -21.98
CA ASP A 9 4.32 -19.26 -20.91
C ASP A 9 4.02 -18.08 -19.95
N ASP A 10 3.19 -17.13 -20.38
CA ASP A 10 2.74 -16.00 -19.56
C ASP A 10 1.35 -16.25 -18.96
N PRO A 11 1.13 -15.95 -17.66
CA PRO A 11 -0.15 -16.20 -17.01
C PRO A 11 -1.27 -15.36 -17.63
N LEU A 12 -2.36 -16.01 -18.03
CA LEU A 12 -3.49 -15.35 -18.71
C LEU A 12 -4.17 -14.31 -17.81
N ALA A 13 -4.33 -14.62 -16.53
CA ALA A 13 -4.91 -13.70 -15.55
C ALA A 13 -4.54 -14.10 -14.11
N THR A 14 -4.27 -13.10 -13.26
CA THR A 14 -4.00 -13.25 -11.82
C THR A 14 -5.23 -13.01 -10.94
N MET A 15 -6.43 -13.06 -11.53
CA MET A 15 -7.67 -12.66 -10.85
C MET A 15 -8.04 -13.61 -9.69
N MET A 16 -8.69 -13.06 -8.66
CA MET A 16 -9.17 -13.79 -7.48
C MET A 16 -10.69 -13.63 -7.40
N TRP A 17 -11.44 -14.74 -7.46
CA TRP A 17 -12.88 -14.71 -7.26
C TRP A 17 -13.23 -14.25 -5.83
N ARG A 18 -14.12 -13.25 -5.70
CA ARG A 18 -14.58 -12.73 -4.40
C ARG A 18 -16.11 -12.78 -4.31
N GLY A 19 -16.63 -13.38 -3.24
CA GLY A 19 -18.07 -13.65 -3.07
C GLY A 19 -18.98 -12.47 -2.70
N LYS A 20 -18.49 -11.23 -2.68
CA LYS A 20 -19.35 -10.03 -2.57
C LYS A 20 -19.21 -9.15 -3.81
N PRO A 21 -20.30 -8.52 -4.27
CA PRO A 21 -20.31 -7.71 -5.49
C PRO A 21 -19.49 -6.42 -5.37
N ASP A 22 -19.23 -5.93 -4.16
CA ASP A 22 -18.37 -4.76 -3.91
C ASP A 22 -17.37 -5.08 -2.78
N ASN A 23 -16.19 -5.53 -3.17
CA ASN A 23 -15.06 -5.80 -2.27
C ASN A 23 -13.84 -4.99 -2.73
N ARG A 24 -14.04 -3.70 -3.02
CA ARG A 24 -12.99 -2.80 -3.55
C ARG A 24 -12.07 -2.20 -2.51
N SER A 25 -11.90 -2.88 -1.37
CA SER A 25 -11.12 -2.39 -0.23
C SER A 25 -9.65 -2.11 -0.57
N PHE A 26 -9.12 -2.71 -1.64
CA PHE A 26 -7.72 -2.57 -2.05
C PHE A 26 -7.52 -1.98 -3.44
N ASP A 27 -8.58 -1.60 -4.15
CA ASP A 27 -8.48 -1.16 -5.53
C ASP A 27 -7.60 0.08 -5.66
N CYS A 28 -7.78 1.05 -4.77
CA CYS A 28 -6.93 2.24 -4.73
C CYS A 28 -5.48 1.90 -4.46
N LEU A 29 -5.23 0.94 -3.56
CA LEU A 29 -3.87 0.50 -3.26
C LEU A 29 -3.23 -0.11 -4.50
N ILE A 30 -3.96 -0.98 -5.21
CA ILE A 30 -3.48 -1.63 -6.43
C ILE A 30 -3.19 -0.61 -7.53
N LEU A 31 -4.07 0.37 -7.75
CA LEU A 31 -3.86 1.41 -8.76
C LEU A 31 -2.65 2.30 -8.46
N ASN A 32 -2.42 2.64 -7.19
CA ASN A 32 -1.23 3.39 -6.80
C ASN A 32 0.05 2.55 -6.96
N ILE A 33 -0.02 1.23 -6.71
CA ILE A 33 1.10 0.31 -6.97
C ILE A 33 1.37 0.22 -8.48
N ASP A 34 0.34 0.18 -9.31
CA ASP A 34 0.48 0.17 -10.77
C ASP A 34 1.11 1.48 -11.29
N GLU A 35 0.68 2.64 -10.78
CA GLU A 35 1.30 3.96 -11.04
C GLU A 35 2.79 3.94 -10.65
N MET A 36 3.15 3.32 -9.53
CA MET A 36 4.53 3.16 -9.09
C MET A 36 5.35 2.32 -10.06
N PHE A 37 4.82 1.20 -10.56
CA PHE A 37 5.52 0.34 -11.51
C PHE A 37 5.75 1.04 -12.85
N HIS A 38 4.74 1.78 -13.34
CA HIS A 38 4.84 2.52 -14.60
C HIS A 38 5.82 3.70 -14.50
N THR A 39 5.82 4.43 -13.39
CA THR A 39 6.65 5.65 -13.22
C THR A 39 8.03 5.36 -12.63
N GLY A 40 8.21 4.22 -11.96
CA GLY A 40 9.40 3.92 -11.16
C GLY A 40 9.51 4.76 -9.88
N THR A 41 8.49 5.56 -9.55
CA THR A 41 8.50 6.48 -8.40
C THR A 41 7.34 6.19 -7.46
N ALA A 42 7.59 6.22 -6.15
CA ALA A 42 6.54 6.00 -5.15
C ALA A 42 5.49 7.13 -5.23
N PRO A 43 4.18 6.82 -5.31
CA PRO A 43 3.14 7.84 -5.43
C PRO A 43 2.97 8.64 -4.13
N TYR A 44 3.40 8.10 -2.99
CA TYR A 44 3.41 8.77 -1.69
C TYR A 44 4.83 8.78 -1.08
N PRO A 45 5.12 9.73 -0.17
CA PRO A 45 6.41 9.81 0.49
C PRO A 45 6.69 8.56 1.34
N VAL A 46 7.81 7.89 1.09
CA VAL A 46 8.20 6.63 1.75
C VAL A 46 8.46 6.80 3.24
N GLU A 47 8.75 8.02 3.68
CA GLU A 47 8.94 8.42 5.07
C GLU A 47 7.71 8.08 5.91
N ARG A 48 6.51 8.04 5.31
CA ARG A 48 5.29 7.59 6.00
C ARG A 48 5.45 6.18 6.57
N THR A 49 5.96 5.26 5.76
CA THR A 49 6.12 3.86 6.16
C THR A 49 7.20 3.73 7.23
N LEU A 50 8.31 4.45 7.07
CA LEU A 50 9.40 4.48 8.05
C LEU A 50 8.93 5.04 9.41
N LEU A 51 8.21 6.17 9.39
CA LEU A 51 7.69 6.80 10.60
C LEU A 51 6.68 5.90 11.32
N VAL A 52 5.68 5.36 10.62
CA VAL A 52 4.66 4.54 11.26
C VAL A 52 5.26 3.24 11.82
N SER A 53 6.10 2.54 11.04
CA SER A 53 6.76 1.33 11.52
C SER A 53 7.68 1.61 12.72
N GLY A 54 8.50 2.66 12.64
CA GLY A 54 9.38 3.05 13.74
C GLY A 54 8.62 3.46 15.00
N ILE A 55 7.53 4.24 14.88
CA ILE A 55 6.68 4.62 16.03
C ILE A 55 6.12 3.36 16.70
N LEU A 56 5.59 2.42 15.92
CA LEU A 56 5.03 1.17 16.45
C LEU A 56 6.10 0.34 17.18
N ASP A 57 7.30 0.27 16.63
CA ASP A 57 8.43 -0.44 17.24
C ASP A 57 8.83 0.18 18.59
N PHE A 58 9.02 1.51 18.65
CA PHE A 58 9.33 2.19 19.91
C PHE A 58 8.20 2.11 20.94
N VAL A 59 6.94 2.05 20.52
CA VAL A 59 5.81 1.82 21.43
C VAL A 59 5.84 0.41 22.01
N LEU A 60 6.17 -0.60 21.20
CA LEU A 60 6.33 -1.97 21.68
C LEU A 60 7.50 -2.07 22.67
N GLU A 61 8.63 -1.46 22.35
CA GLU A 61 9.81 -1.42 23.23
C GLU A 61 9.49 -0.71 24.56
N SER A 62 8.82 0.45 24.50
CA SER A 62 8.37 1.17 25.69
C SER A 62 7.47 0.30 26.58
N ARG A 63 6.54 -0.44 25.98
CA ARG A 63 5.66 -1.37 26.70
C ARG A 63 6.45 -2.49 27.37
N LEU A 64 7.44 -3.08 26.68
CA LEU A 64 8.29 -4.13 27.24
C LEU A 64 9.13 -3.62 28.42
N GLN A 65 9.54 -2.35 28.38
CA GLN A 65 10.28 -1.69 29.46
C GLN A 65 9.39 -1.12 30.57
N GLY A 66 8.09 -1.46 30.61
CA GLY A 66 7.18 -1.03 31.67
C GLY A 66 6.53 0.34 31.42
N HIS A 67 6.22 0.66 30.16
CA HIS A 67 5.55 1.90 29.74
C HIS A 67 6.37 3.19 29.96
N VAL A 68 7.69 3.08 29.87
CA VAL A 68 8.59 4.24 30.02
C VAL A 68 8.63 5.09 28.76
N ARG A 69 8.82 6.40 28.91
CA ARG A 69 9.00 7.29 27.77
C ARG A 69 10.36 7.06 27.13
N LEU A 70 10.38 6.75 25.83
CA LEU A 70 11.59 6.63 25.03
C LEU A 70 11.78 7.90 24.18
N ALA A 71 13.01 8.45 24.19
CA ALA A 71 13.37 9.52 23.28
C ALA A 71 13.65 8.94 21.88
N THR A 72 13.06 9.55 20.84
CA THR A 72 13.16 9.07 19.47
C THR A 72 13.72 10.12 18.51
N PRO A 73 14.95 10.63 18.74
CA PRO A 73 15.54 11.66 17.87
C PRO A 73 15.68 11.18 16.41
N GLN A 74 15.90 9.89 16.19
CA GLN A 74 15.95 9.27 14.86
C GLN A 74 14.60 9.32 14.10
N LEU A 75 13.47 9.51 14.80
CA LEU A 75 12.15 9.67 14.17
C LEU A 75 11.83 11.14 13.86
N HIS A 76 12.77 12.06 14.08
CA HIS A 76 12.62 13.48 13.72
C HIS A 76 12.86 13.69 12.21
N ILE A 77 12.02 13.04 11.40
CA ILE A 77 12.08 13.04 9.94
C ILE A 77 11.00 13.98 9.42
N PRO A 78 11.33 14.96 8.56
CA PRO A 78 10.32 15.81 7.94
C PRO A 78 9.44 14.97 7.01
N TYR A 79 8.15 14.92 7.28
CA TYR A 79 7.16 14.26 6.44
C TYR A 79 6.25 15.32 5.81
N GLN A 80 6.37 15.50 4.50
CA GLN A 80 5.55 16.42 3.72
C GLN A 80 4.65 15.62 2.78
N VAL A 81 3.35 15.92 2.83
CA VAL A 81 2.35 15.30 1.97
C VAL A 81 1.91 16.27 0.89
N ASP A 82 1.61 15.74 -0.28
CA ASP A 82 0.93 16.49 -1.33
C ASP A 82 -0.56 16.72 -0.97
N GLN A 83 -1.21 17.67 -1.63
CA GLN A 83 -2.65 17.96 -1.45
C GLN A 83 -3.55 16.88 -2.06
N ARG A 84 -3.03 16.05 -2.97
CA ARG A 84 -3.74 14.93 -3.58
C ARG A 84 -4.09 13.87 -2.53
N SER A 85 -5.34 13.41 -2.53
CA SER A 85 -5.76 12.23 -1.78
C SER A 85 -5.56 10.95 -2.60
N PHE A 86 -5.02 9.90 -1.98
CA PHE A 86 -4.86 8.56 -2.58
C PHE A 86 -6.10 7.66 -2.38
N HIS A 87 -7.15 8.19 -1.75
CA HIS A 87 -8.43 7.51 -1.61
C HIS A 87 -9.22 7.57 -2.93
N CYS A 88 -9.80 6.46 -3.38
CA CYS A 88 -10.66 6.47 -4.57
C CYS A 88 -11.97 7.18 -4.27
N THR A 89 -12.18 8.34 -4.89
CA THR A 89 -13.46 9.03 -4.88
C THR A 89 -14.23 8.64 -6.15
N GLY A 90 -14.89 7.48 -6.14
CA GLY A 90 -15.71 6.99 -7.26
C GLY A 90 -15.36 5.57 -7.69
N ASN A 91 -15.96 5.10 -8.80
CA ASN A 91 -15.57 3.84 -9.42
C ASN A 91 -14.21 4.02 -10.08
N PRO A 92 -13.17 3.29 -9.66
CA PRO A 92 -11.90 3.32 -10.35
C PRO A 92 -12.07 2.83 -11.80
N PRO A 93 -11.24 3.31 -12.73
CA PRO A 93 -11.20 2.75 -14.08
C PRO A 93 -10.89 1.25 -14.00
N GLU A 94 -11.54 0.46 -14.86
CA GLU A 94 -11.33 -0.99 -14.98
C GLU A 94 -10.47 -1.25 -16.22
N PRO A 95 -9.14 -1.16 -16.13
CA PRO A 95 -8.25 -1.23 -17.29
C PRO A 95 -8.31 -2.56 -18.04
N TRP A 96 -8.87 -3.61 -17.45
CA TRP A 96 -9.05 -4.94 -18.05
C TRP A 96 -10.35 -5.10 -18.85
N ARG A 97 -11.12 -4.03 -19.06
CA ARG A 97 -12.42 -4.09 -19.77
C ARG A 97 -12.36 -3.62 -21.23
N THR A 98 -11.16 -3.40 -21.79
CA THR A 98 -10.88 -3.12 -23.21
C THR A 98 -10.39 -4.37 -23.93
#